data_AF-A0AAD9GBW3-F1
#
_entry.id   AF-A0AAD9GBW3-F1
#
_cell.length_a   1.000
_cell.length_b   1.000
_cell.length_c   1.000
_cell.angle_alpha   90.00
_cell.angle_beta   90.00
_cell.angle_gamma   90.00
#
_symmetry.space_group_name_H-M   'P 1'
#
loop_
_entity.id
_entity.type
_entity.pdbx_description
1 polymer ?
#
loop_
_entity_poly.entity_id
_entity_poly.type
_entity_poly.pdbx_seq_one_letter_code
_entity_poly.pdbx_strand_id
1 'polypeptide(L)'
;MQTKDKLMKINMETVDEELETLRDSLRSMHQEVVDRKEKTRLYQKMAKEGKLENFSVGDYVLWSRVDERLRGNKLMVRWVGPYRVTTANEYSFTIEHLLTGDSFEVHGSRLKYYDDASMDVDEEVLEHVAKQGIVLGVACFRDHRYNTTTNQWELLVSWRGLQNIEDSWEPLQAMQRDVPNLVANYAEHQADEVFHAQLDEA
;
A
#
# COMPACT_ATOMS: atom_id res chain seq x y z
N MET A 1 -67.64 20.49 29.79
CA MET A 1 -66.70 20.92 28.73
C MET A 1 -65.94 22.14 29.22
N GLN A 2 -64.66 22.24 28.85
CA GLN A 2 -63.71 23.37 29.01
C GLN A 2 -62.69 23.25 30.16
N THR A 3 -61.55 22.65 29.82
CA THR A 3 -60.25 22.90 30.46
C THR A 3 -59.70 24.19 29.83
N LYS A 4 -59.58 25.26 30.61
CA LYS A 4 -59.07 26.56 30.14
C LYS A 4 -57.59 26.46 29.78
N ASP A 5 -57.24 26.94 28.60
CA ASP A 5 -55.87 27.19 28.15
C ASP A 5 -55.13 28.05 29.17
N LYS A 6 -54.06 27.48 29.75
CA LYS A 6 -53.14 28.19 30.65
C LYS A 6 -52.17 28.98 29.79
N LEU A 7 -52.45 30.27 29.60
CA LEU A 7 -51.57 31.19 28.90
C LEU A 7 -50.23 31.30 29.66
N MET A 8 -49.16 30.72 29.11
CA MET A 8 -47.80 30.91 29.62
C MET A 8 -47.29 32.26 29.11
N LYS A 9 -47.08 33.21 30.03
CA LYS A 9 -46.36 34.45 29.72
C LYS A 9 -44.88 34.11 29.58
N ILE A 10 -44.38 34.14 28.35
CA ILE A 10 -42.94 34.01 28.08
C ILE A 10 -42.31 35.37 28.35
N ASN A 11 -41.36 35.41 29.29
CA ASN A 11 -40.59 36.62 29.57
C ASN A 11 -39.52 36.79 28.49
N MET A 12 -39.67 37.81 27.63
CA MET A 12 -38.74 38.07 26.51
C MET A 12 -37.31 38.33 26.99
N GLU A 13 -37.14 38.93 28.17
CA GLU A 13 -35.82 39.22 28.74
C GLU A 13 -35.07 37.93 29.11
N THR A 14 -35.78 36.94 29.64
CA THR A 14 -35.24 35.60 29.93
C THR A 14 -34.96 34.81 28.65
N VAL A 15 -35.73 35.02 27.57
CA VAL A 15 -35.48 34.36 26.27
C VAL A 15 -34.19 34.87 25.63
N ASP A 16 -33.91 36.17 25.72
CA ASP A 16 -32.67 36.74 25.20
C ASP A 16 -31.45 36.22 25.97
N GLU A 17 -31.54 36.11 27.30
CA GLU A 17 -30.50 35.50 28.15
C GLU A 17 -30.22 34.03 27.79
N GLU A 18 -31.28 33.23 27.59
CA GLU A 18 -31.17 31.82 27.20
C GLU A 18 -30.62 31.65 25.78
N LEU A 19 -31.00 32.53 24.84
CA LEU A 19 -30.45 32.54 23.48
C LEU A 19 -28.98 32.93 23.45
N GLU A 20 -28.56 33.87 24.27
CA GLU A 20 -27.15 34.28 24.35
C GLU A 20 -26.31 33.18 25.00
N THR A 21 -26.84 32.53 26.05
CA THR A 21 -26.24 31.34 26.66
C THR A 21 -26.08 30.21 25.63
N LEU A 22 -27.08 29.97 24.80
CA LEU A 22 -27.02 28.97 23.74
C LEU A 22 -25.97 29.34 22.68
N ARG A 23 -25.90 30.60 22.26
CA ARG A 23 -24.90 31.09 21.30
C ARG A 23 -23.48 30.95 21.83
N ASP A 24 -23.26 31.25 23.11
CA ASP A 24 -21.96 31.10 23.76
C ASP A 24 -21.57 29.63 23.89
N SER A 25 -22.52 28.75 24.22
CA SER A 25 -22.27 27.30 24.24
C SER A 25 -21.88 26.75 22.85
N LEU A 26 -22.55 27.23 21.80
CA LEU A 26 -22.27 26.83 20.42
C LEU A 26 -20.92 27.38 19.94
N ARG A 27 -20.60 28.64 20.28
CA ARG A 27 -19.30 29.26 19.98
C ARG A 27 -18.17 28.53 20.70
N SER A 28 -18.37 28.15 21.96
CA SER A 28 -17.42 27.34 22.74
C SER A 28 -17.16 25.98 22.10
N MET A 29 -18.23 25.25 21.71
CA MET A 29 -18.09 23.97 21.01
C MET A 29 -17.35 24.12 19.67
N HIS A 30 -17.65 25.17 18.89
CA HIS A 30 -16.95 25.43 17.63
C HIS A 30 -15.50 25.83 17.84
N GLN A 31 -15.19 26.62 18.86
CA GLN A 31 -13.83 27.00 19.22
C GLN A 31 -13.00 25.75 19.52
N GLU A 32 -13.51 24.80 20.32
CA GLU A 32 -12.83 23.53 20.60
C GLU A 32 -12.58 22.69 19.34
N VAL A 33 -13.50 22.70 18.37
CA VAL A 33 -13.33 21.97 17.10
C VAL A 33 -12.29 22.65 16.21
N VAL A 34 -12.29 23.98 16.17
CA VAL A 34 -11.29 24.78 15.44
C VAL A 34 -9.90 24.56 16.05
N ASP A 35 -9.78 24.66 17.36
CA ASP A 35 -8.53 24.43 18.08
C ASP A 35 -8.02 23.00 17.90
N ARG A 36 -8.91 21.99 17.94
CA ARG A 36 -8.55 20.59 17.63
C ARG A 36 -8.08 20.41 16.20
N LYS A 37 -8.74 21.03 15.23
CA LYS A 37 -8.32 20.99 13.81
C LYS A 37 -6.98 21.69 13.60
N GLU A 38 -6.78 22.84 14.24
CA GLU A 38 -5.54 23.61 14.13
C GLU A 38 -4.38 22.88 14.81
N LYS A 39 -4.60 22.31 15.99
CA LYS A 39 -3.65 21.44 16.68
C LYS A 39 -3.29 20.20 15.86
N THR A 40 -4.28 19.55 15.24
CA THR A 40 -4.05 18.42 14.32
C THR A 40 -3.23 18.85 13.09
N ARG A 41 -3.55 20.01 12.51
CA ARG A 41 -2.77 20.60 11.40
C ARG A 41 -1.34 20.90 11.82
N LEU A 42 -1.12 21.43 13.01
CA LEU A 42 0.20 21.73 13.57
C LEU A 42 0.98 20.45 13.87
N TYR A 43 0.36 19.41 14.45
CA TYR A 43 1.02 18.11 14.63
C TYR A 43 1.38 17.45 13.30
N GLN A 44 0.50 17.51 12.30
CA GLN A 44 0.81 17.03 10.95
C GLN A 44 1.90 17.87 10.27
N LYS A 45 1.96 19.18 10.55
CA LYS A 45 3.01 20.06 10.05
C LYS A 45 4.34 19.78 10.74
N MET A 46 4.35 19.55 12.06
CA MET A 46 5.53 19.15 12.83
C MET A 46 6.03 17.75 12.43
N ALA A 47 5.13 16.81 12.14
CA ALA A 47 5.47 15.51 11.58
C ALA A 47 6.05 15.64 10.14
N LYS A 48 5.62 16.67 9.40
CA LYS A 48 6.17 16.99 8.06
C LYS A 48 7.44 17.83 8.09
N GLU A 49 7.74 18.53 9.19
CA GLU A 49 8.93 19.39 9.36
C GLU A 49 10.23 18.60 9.60
N GLY A 50 10.25 17.31 9.25
CA GLY A 50 11.50 16.60 9.02
C GLY A 50 12.29 16.34 10.30
N LYS A 51 11.64 15.75 11.31
CA LYS A 51 12.40 14.81 12.12
C LYS A 51 12.54 13.56 11.25
N LEU A 52 13.75 13.26 10.80
CA LEU A 52 14.05 11.91 10.31
C LEU A 52 13.57 10.98 11.44
N GLU A 53 12.49 10.25 11.20
CA GLU A 53 12.15 9.12 12.06
C GLU A 53 13.37 8.22 11.97
N ASN A 54 14.15 8.17 13.05
CA ASN A 54 15.33 7.33 13.14
C ASN A 54 14.81 5.90 13.27
N PHE A 55 14.52 5.26 12.15
CA PHE A 55 14.23 3.83 12.13
C PHE A 55 15.46 3.08 12.63
N SER A 56 15.25 2.16 13.55
CA SER A 56 16.30 1.30 14.07
C SER A 56 16.38 0.03 13.24
N VAL A 57 17.56 -0.58 13.22
CA VAL A 57 17.71 -1.91 12.62
C VAL A 57 16.80 -2.90 13.36
N GLY A 58 15.97 -3.61 12.60
CA GLY A 58 14.96 -4.53 13.10
C GLY A 58 13.54 -3.98 13.07
N ASP A 59 13.33 -2.67 12.96
CA ASP A 59 11.99 -2.09 12.89
C ASP A 59 11.26 -2.52 11.61
N TYR A 60 9.94 -2.67 11.71
CA TYR A 60 9.08 -2.93 10.58
C TYR A 60 8.52 -1.61 10.05
N VAL A 61 8.58 -1.44 8.73
CA VAL A 61 8.20 -0.21 8.04
C VAL A 61 7.33 -0.50 6.82
N LEU A 62 6.45 0.43 6.49
CA LEU A 62 5.74 0.48 5.23
C LEU A 62 6.51 1.35 4.24
N TRP A 63 6.61 0.90 3.00
CA TRP A 63 7.28 1.60 1.92
C TRP A 63 6.27 2.24 0.95
N SER A 64 6.44 3.53 0.68
CA SER A 64 5.63 4.26 -0.30
C SER A 64 6.07 3.93 -1.73
N ARG A 65 5.26 3.14 -2.45
CA ARG A 65 5.47 2.85 -3.88
C ARG A 65 4.52 3.66 -4.75
N VAL A 66 5.06 4.15 -5.87
CA VAL A 66 4.27 4.73 -6.95
C VAL A 66 3.81 3.58 -7.83
N ASP A 67 2.51 3.38 -7.94
CA ASP A 67 1.96 2.33 -8.80
C ASP A 67 1.83 2.86 -10.24
N GLU A 68 2.66 2.31 -11.12
CA GLU A 68 2.71 2.65 -12.55
C GLU A 68 1.44 2.21 -13.30
N ARG A 69 0.69 1.23 -12.79
CA ARG A 69 -0.55 0.74 -13.41
C ARG A 69 -1.72 1.72 -13.23
N LEU A 70 -1.60 2.65 -12.28
CA LEU A 70 -2.61 3.66 -11.95
C LEU A 70 -2.34 5.04 -12.59
N ARG A 71 -1.43 5.11 -13.58
CA ARG A 71 -1.05 6.34 -14.33
C ARG A 71 -2.18 6.94 -15.21
N GLY A 72 -3.44 6.78 -14.82
CA GLY A 72 -4.58 7.30 -15.55
C GLY A 72 -4.72 8.82 -15.49
N ASN A 73 -4.39 9.49 -14.37
CA ASN A 73 -4.42 10.96 -14.25
C ASN A 73 -3.82 11.55 -12.95
N LYS A 74 -3.34 10.74 -12.00
CA LYS A 74 -2.81 11.22 -10.71
C LYS A 74 -1.78 10.24 -10.16
N LEU A 75 -0.67 10.74 -9.64
CA LEU A 75 0.30 9.93 -8.89
C LEU A 75 -0.39 9.36 -7.64
N MET A 76 -0.78 8.09 -7.70
CA MET A 76 -1.25 7.36 -6.53
C MET A 76 -0.06 6.68 -5.86
N VAL A 77 0.23 7.13 -4.65
CA VAL A 77 1.23 6.51 -3.78
C VAL A 77 0.50 5.53 -2.87
N ARG A 78 0.87 4.26 -2.92
CA ARG A 78 0.38 3.21 -2.00
C ARG A 78 1.49 2.85 -1.01
N TRP A 79 1.12 2.72 0.26
CA TRP A 79 1.99 2.16 1.28
C TRP A 79 1.90 0.63 1.22
N VAL A 80 3.05 -0.04 1.06
CA VAL A 80 3.18 -1.49 0.90
C VAL A 80 4.13 -2.00 1.99
N GLY A 81 3.86 -3.15 2.58
CA GLY A 81 4.63 -3.74 3.67
C GLY A 81 3.74 -4.46 4.69
N PRO A 82 4.33 -5.02 5.75
CA PRO A 82 5.60 -4.61 6.36
C PRO A 82 6.89 -5.11 5.69
N TYR A 83 7.94 -4.29 5.76
CA TYR A 83 9.34 -4.60 5.44
C TYR A 83 10.19 -4.45 6.70
N ARG A 84 11.28 -5.21 6.84
CA ARG A 84 12.20 -5.10 7.98
C ARG A 84 13.38 -4.19 7.65
N VAL A 85 13.73 -3.26 8.52
CA VAL A 85 14.93 -2.43 8.34
C VAL A 85 16.17 -3.26 8.69
N THR A 86 17.07 -3.44 7.73
CA THR A 86 18.34 -4.18 7.93
C THR A 86 19.51 -3.25 8.22
N THR A 87 19.52 -2.07 7.62
CA THR A 87 20.59 -1.10 7.79
C THR A 87 20.03 0.32 7.87
N ALA A 88 20.50 1.10 8.83
CA ALA A 88 20.17 2.52 8.96
C ALA A 88 21.43 3.36 8.69
N ASN A 89 21.48 4.00 7.52
CA ASN A 89 22.53 4.96 7.16
C ASN A 89 22.04 6.40 7.46
N GLU A 90 22.96 7.36 7.45
CA GLU A 90 22.68 8.76 7.81
C GLU A 90 21.60 9.42 6.93
N TYR A 91 21.49 9.01 5.66
CA TYR A 91 20.55 9.58 4.69
C TYR A 91 19.67 8.54 3.97
N SER A 92 19.86 7.25 4.25
CA SER A 92 19.14 6.15 3.59
C SER A 92 18.93 4.97 4.53
N PHE A 93 17.93 4.15 4.23
CA PHE A 93 17.63 2.93 4.98
C PHE A 93 17.60 1.77 4.00
N THR A 94 18.22 0.65 4.36
CA THR A 94 18.04 -0.61 3.67
C THR A 94 16.88 -1.35 4.31
N ILE A 95 15.87 -1.66 3.51
CA ILE A 95 14.71 -2.44 3.92
C ILE A 95 14.74 -3.79 3.23
N GLU A 96 14.32 -4.83 3.93
CA GLU A 96 14.26 -6.20 3.48
C GLU A 96 12.79 -6.65 3.41
N HIS A 97 12.45 -7.29 2.30
CA HIS A 97 11.12 -7.84 2.10
C HIS A 97 10.96 -9.17 2.83
N LEU A 98 9.88 -9.34 3.61
CA LEU A 98 9.75 -10.47 4.54
C LEU A 98 9.61 -11.85 3.86
N LEU A 99 9.08 -11.90 2.64
CA LEU A 99 8.93 -13.17 1.90
C LEU A 99 10.15 -13.48 1.04
N THR A 100 10.64 -12.49 0.29
CA THR A 100 11.66 -12.73 -0.74
C THR A 100 13.08 -12.52 -0.23
N GLY A 101 13.26 -11.83 0.90
CA GLY A 101 14.57 -11.40 1.39
C GLY A 101 15.21 -10.30 0.54
N ASP A 102 14.50 -9.75 -0.45
CA ASP A 102 15.05 -8.71 -1.32
C ASP A 102 15.30 -7.44 -0.51
N SER A 103 16.50 -6.90 -0.66
CA SER A 103 16.92 -5.67 0.01
C SER A 103 16.80 -4.47 -0.92
N PHE A 104 16.23 -3.37 -0.43
CA PHE A 104 16.05 -2.12 -1.16
C PHE A 104 16.61 -0.96 -0.35
N GLU A 105 17.39 -0.09 -0.98
CA GLU A 105 17.83 1.16 -0.38
C GLU A 105 16.81 2.27 -0.68
N VAL A 106 16.28 2.89 0.38
CA VAL A 106 15.21 3.88 0.29
C VAL A 106 15.46 5.06 1.22
N HIS A 107 14.99 6.24 0.82
CA HIS A 107 15.04 7.42 1.67
C HIS A 107 13.96 7.35 2.76
N GLY A 108 14.28 7.81 3.98
CA GLY A 108 13.36 7.75 5.13
C GLY A 108 12.00 8.44 4.90
N SER A 109 11.94 9.47 4.05
CA SER A 109 10.67 10.13 3.71
C SER A 109 9.68 9.25 2.93
N ARG A 110 10.15 8.12 2.37
CA ARG A 110 9.32 7.10 1.70
C ARG A 110 8.98 5.94 2.61
N LEU A 111 9.39 6.01 3.87
CA LEU A 111 9.10 5.03 4.89
C LEU A 111 8.09 5.59 5.88
N LYS A 112 7.31 4.68 6.45
CA LYS A 112 6.40 4.96 7.54
C LYS A 112 6.55 3.83 8.55
N TYR A 113 6.75 4.17 9.82
CA TYR A 113 6.81 3.19 10.89
C TYR A 113 5.56 2.30 10.91
N TYR A 114 5.77 0.99 11.03
CA TYR A 114 4.72 -0.01 11.18
C TYR A 114 4.75 -0.58 12.60
N ASP A 115 5.87 -1.20 12.98
CA ASP A 115 6.06 -1.82 14.29
C ASP A 115 7.55 -1.94 14.66
N ASP A 116 7.86 -2.27 15.90
CA ASP A 116 9.23 -2.46 16.36
C ASP A 116 9.74 -3.89 16.08
N ALA A 117 11.02 -4.13 16.39
CA ALA A 117 11.66 -5.44 16.20
C ALA A 117 11.03 -6.60 17.01
N SER A 118 10.08 -6.33 17.91
CA SER A 118 9.38 -7.36 18.69
C SER A 118 8.13 -7.92 18.03
N MET A 119 7.73 -7.37 16.87
CA MET A 119 6.62 -7.89 16.08
C MET A 119 6.86 -9.35 15.70
N ASP A 120 5.91 -10.22 16.05
CA ASP A 120 5.93 -11.61 15.62
C ASP A 120 5.46 -11.69 14.16
N VAL A 121 6.31 -12.21 13.29
CA VAL A 121 5.99 -12.38 11.86
C VAL A 121 5.31 -13.73 11.72
N ASP A 122 3.98 -13.72 11.86
CA ASP A 122 3.15 -14.91 11.70
C ASP A 122 2.77 -15.15 10.22
N GLU A 123 2.11 -16.29 9.97
CA GLU A 123 1.66 -16.68 8.64
C GLU A 123 0.61 -15.70 8.07
N GLU A 124 -0.20 -15.04 8.92
CA GLU A 124 -1.20 -14.06 8.49
C GLU A 124 -0.54 -12.80 7.93
N VAL A 125 0.51 -12.29 8.60
CA VAL A 125 1.29 -11.15 8.12
C VAL A 125 1.99 -11.48 6.81
N LEU A 126 2.58 -12.68 6.70
CA LEU A 126 3.21 -13.14 5.46
C LEU A 126 2.20 -13.27 4.31
N GLU A 127 1.02 -13.85 4.56
CA GLU A 127 -0.04 -13.97 3.56
C GLU A 127 -0.58 -12.59 3.15
N HIS A 128 -0.72 -11.67 4.10
CA HIS A 128 -1.10 -10.29 3.83
C HIS A 128 -0.08 -9.60 2.93
N VAL A 129 1.21 -9.72 3.24
CA VAL A 129 2.30 -9.19 2.43
C VAL A 129 2.28 -9.77 1.02
N ALA A 130 2.07 -11.09 0.87
CA ALA A 130 1.95 -11.74 -0.43
C ALA A 130 0.79 -11.16 -1.26
N LYS A 131 -0.37 -10.91 -0.64
CA LYS A 131 -1.57 -10.34 -1.27
C LYS A 131 -1.41 -8.86 -1.68
N GLN A 132 -0.43 -8.14 -1.13
CA GLN A 132 -0.24 -6.71 -1.43
C GLN A 132 0.36 -6.44 -2.82
N GLY A 133 0.67 -7.48 -3.59
CA GLY A 133 1.12 -7.34 -4.97
C GLY A 133 2.54 -6.82 -5.04
N ILE A 134 3.47 -7.54 -4.39
CA ILE A 134 4.87 -7.43 -4.79
C ILE A 134 4.90 -7.85 -6.25
N VAL A 135 5.47 -7.00 -7.10
CA VAL A 135 5.90 -7.42 -8.43
C VAL A 135 7.05 -8.38 -8.18
N LEU A 136 6.73 -9.65 -8.01
CA LEU A 136 7.71 -10.72 -7.88
C LEU A 136 8.50 -10.73 -9.17
N GLY A 137 9.82 -10.56 -9.06
CA GLY A 137 10.67 -10.68 -10.22
C GLY A 137 10.57 -12.11 -10.75
N VAL A 138 10.53 -12.28 -12.07
CA VAL A 138 10.68 -13.61 -12.66
C VAL A 138 12.12 -14.07 -12.45
N ALA A 139 12.32 -15.24 -11.85
CA ALA A 139 13.62 -15.87 -11.70
C ALA A 139 14.01 -16.54 -13.01
N CYS A 140 13.16 -17.43 -13.49
CA CYS A 140 13.28 -18.11 -14.77
C CYS A 140 11.93 -18.71 -15.20
N PHE A 141 11.84 -19.08 -16.47
CA PHE A 141 10.76 -19.92 -16.98
C PHE A 141 11.22 -21.38 -16.95
N ARG A 142 10.36 -22.27 -16.46
CA ARG A 142 10.69 -23.70 -16.33
C ARG A 142 10.09 -24.55 -17.41
N ASP A 143 8.90 -24.18 -17.84
CA ASP A 143 8.12 -24.95 -18.79
C ASP A 143 7.18 -24.03 -19.57
N HIS A 144 6.63 -24.54 -20.66
CA HIS A 144 5.64 -23.86 -21.48
C HIS A 144 4.56 -24.87 -21.88
N ARG A 145 3.31 -24.42 -21.95
CA ARG A 145 2.20 -25.26 -22.40
C ARG A 145 1.18 -24.47 -23.19
N TYR A 146 0.52 -25.17 -24.09
CA TYR A 146 -0.70 -24.66 -24.70
C TYR A 146 -1.92 -25.06 -23.87
N ASN A 147 -2.64 -24.08 -23.32
CA ASN A 147 -3.87 -24.34 -22.59
C ASN A 147 -5.06 -24.35 -23.56
N THR A 148 -5.60 -25.54 -23.83
CA THR A 148 -6.73 -25.74 -24.75
C THR A 148 -8.06 -25.19 -24.21
N THR A 149 -8.15 -24.88 -22.92
CA THR A 149 -9.37 -24.30 -22.32
C THR A 149 -9.42 -22.79 -22.52
N THR A 150 -8.29 -22.11 -22.37
CA THR A 150 -8.16 -20.66 -22.56
C THR A 150 -7.70 -20.27 -23.97
N ASN A 151 -7.31 -21.25 -24.80
CA ASN A 151 -6.71 -21.08 -26.13
C ASN A 151 -5.51 -20.13 -26.12
N GLN A 152 -4.69 -20.20 -25.07
CA GLN A 152 -3.52 -19.34 -24.90
C GLN A 152 -2.30 -20.16 -24.48
N TRP A 153 -1.14 -19.67 -24.88
CA TRP A 153 0.13 -20.18 -24.39
C TRP A 153 0.40 -19.63 -22.99
N GLU A 154 0.80 -20.52 -22.10
CA GLU A 154 1.17 -20.20 -20.73
C GLU A 154 2.61 -20.63 -20.48
N LEU A 155 3.35 -19.81 -19.73
CA LEU A 155 4.69 -20.12 -19.23
C LEU A 155 4.61 -20.47 -17.76
N LEU A 156 5.29 -21.53 -17.35
CA LEU A 156 5.49 -21.85 -15.94
C LEU A 156 6.58 -20.94 -15.40
N VAL A 157 6.15 -19.95 -14.62
CA VAL A 157 6.99 -18.90 -14.07
C VAL A 157 7.49 -19.34 -12.71
N SER A 158 8.81 -19.36 -12.56
CA SER A 158 9.43 -19.44 -11.26
C SER A 158 9.76 -18.06 -10.75
N TRP A 159 9.26 -17.75 -9.56
CA TRP A 159 9.33 -16.43 -8.95
C TRP A 159 10.60 -16.27 -8.12
N ARG A 160 11.24 -15.08 -8.19
CA ARG A 160 12.41 -14.78 -7.36
C ARG A 160 12.02 -14.77 -5.88
N GLY A 161 12.80 -15.50 -5.08
CA GLY A 161 12.60 -15.56 -3.64
C GLY A 161 11.46 -16.48 -3.19
N LEU A 162 10.80 -17.21 -4.11
CA LEU A 162 9.80 -18.22 -3.78
C LEU A 162 10.30 -19.64 -4.08
N GLN A 163 9.65 -20.64 -3.49
CA GLN A 163 9.99 -22.05 -3.71
C GLN A 163 9.31 -22.59 -4.97
N ASN A 164 9.87 -23.67 -5.52
CA ASN A 164 9.38 -24.35 -6.73
C ASN A 164 7.92 -24.78 -6.67
N ILE A 165 7.39 -25.03 -5.47
CA ILE A 165 5.99 -25.41 -5.26
C ILE A 165 5.02 -24.23 -5.49
N GLU A 166 5.53 -23.01 -5.51
CA GLU A 166 4.79 -21.76 -5.72
C GLU A 166 4.89 -21.25 -7.17
N ASP A 167 5.49 -22.03 -8.08
CA ASP A 167 5.52 -21.69 -9.50
C ASP A 167 4.08 -21.64 -10.06
N SER A 168 3.78 -20.62 -10.87
CA SER A 168 2.45 -20.43 -11.46
C SER A 168 2.50 -20.38 -12.99
N TRP A 169 1.39 -20.75 -13.62
CA TRP A 169 1.22 -20.66 -15.07
C TRP A 169 0.69 -19.27 -15.43
N GLU A 170 1.49 -18.48 -16.14
CA GLU A 170 1.15 -17.12 -16.54
C GLU A 170 1.02 -17.00 -18.07
N PRO A 171 0.10 -16.16 -18.60
CA PRO A 171 -0.06 -15.99 -20.03
C PRO A 171 1.20 -15.45 -20.72
N LEU A 172 1.55 -16.03 -21.88
CA LEU A 172 2.72 -15.65 -22.67
C LEU A 172 2.72 -14.15 -23.01
N GLN A 173 1.57 -13.60 -23.41
CA GLN A 173 1.44 -12.19 -23.79
C GLN A 173 1.74 -11.24 -22.62
N ALA A 174 1.39 -11.63 -21.39
CA ALA A 174 1.71 -10.85 -20.21
C ALA A 174 3.23 -10.88 -19.95
N MET A 175 3.85 -12.04 -20.09
CA MET A 175 5.29 -12.21 -19.88
C MET A 175 6.14 -11.53 -20.95
N GLN A 176 5.73 -11.54 -22.22
CA GLN A 176 6.41 -10.80 -23.28
C GLN A 176 6.34 -9.28 -23.04
N ARG A 177 5.20 -8.77 -22.57
CA ARG A 177 5.07 -7.34 -22.25
C ARG A 177 5.93 -6.94 -21.06
N ASP A 178 5.95 -7.76 -20.01
CA ASP A 178 6.51 -7.38 -18.72
C ASP A 178 8.01 -7.76 -18.58
N VAL A 179 8.46 -8.88 -19.19
CA VAL A 179 9.84 -9.40 -19.12
C VAL A 179 10.34 -9.98 -20.46
N PRO A 180 10.35 -9.20 -21.57
CA PRO A 180 10.65 -9.70 -22.92
C PRO A 180 12.03 -10.38 -23.03
N ASN A 181 13.04 -9.84 -22.35
CA ASN A 181 14.40 -10.38 -22.39
C ASN A 181 14.51 -11.80 -21.81
N LEU A 182 13.75 -12.10 -20.75
CA LEU A 182 13.75 -13.43 -20.15
C LEU A 182 13.00 -14.43 -21.04
N VAL A 183 11.94 -13.99 -21.71
CA VAL A 183 11.16 -14.84 -22.62
C VAL A 183 12.01 -15.20 -23.84
N ALA A 184 12.71 -14.23 -24.43
CA ALA A 184 13.62 -14.46 -25.56
C ALA A 184 14.73 -15.46 -25.19
N ASN A 185 15.39 -15.25 -24.04
CA ASN A 185 16.43 -16.15 -23.56
C ASN A 185 15.89 -17.58 -23.34
N TYR A 186 14.70 -17.71 -22.72
CA TYR A 186 14.08 -19.02 -22.57
C TYR A 186 13.79 -19.69 -23.92
N ALA A 187 13.21 -18.94 -24.86
CA ALA A 187 12.87 -19.43 -26.19
C ALA A 187 14.11 -19.93 -26.96
N GLU A 188 15.23 -19.20 -26.92
CA GLU A 188 16.49 -19.60 -27.57
C GLU A 188 16.99 -21.00 -27.12
N HIS A 189 16.63 -21.42 -25.91
CA HIS A 189 17.02 -22.71 -25.34
C HIS A 189 15.96 -23.81 -25.55
N GLN A 190 14.80 -23.49 -26.13
CA GLN A 190 13.74 -24.45 -26.44
C GLN A 190 13.73 -24.82 -27.93
N ALA A 191 13.50 -26.11 -28.21
CA ALA A 191 13.43 -26.64 -29.57
C ALA A 191 11.99 -26.74 -30.13
N ASP A 192 11.00 -26.18 -29.43
CA ASP A 192 9.58 -26.25 -29.83
C ASP A 192 9.25 -25.17 -30.87
N GLU A 193 9.23 -25.57 -32.15
CA GLU A 193 8.91 -24.69 -33.28
C GLU A 193 7.49 -24.07 -33.20
N VAL A 194 6.53 -24.75 -32.56
CA VAL A 194 5.15 -24.25 -32.43
C VAL A 194 5.08 -23.12 -31.40
N PHE A 195 5.85 -23.25 -30.31
CA PHE A 195 6.02 -22.19 -29.33
C PHE A 195 6.72 -20.97 -29.94
N HIS A 196 7.79 -21.19 -30.73
CA HIS A 196 8.50 -20.12 -31.44
C HIS A 196 7.60 -19.34 -32.39
N ALA A 197 6.73 -20.02 -33.16
CA ALA A 197 5.79 -19.37 -34.06
C ALA A 197 4.83 -18.41 -33.33
N GLN A 198 4.47 -18.70 -32.08
CA GLN A 198 3.61 -17.83 -31.30
C GLN A 198 4.32 -16.56 -30.81
N LEU A 199 5.64 -16.61 -30.62
CA LEU A 199 6.41 -15.45 -30.16
C LEU A 199 6.43 -14.33 -31.21
N ASP A 200 6.38 -14.69 -32.50
CA ASP A 200 6.35 -13.75 -33.63
C ASP A 200 4.95 -13.13 -33.88
N GLU A 201 3.89 -13.77 -33.39
CA GLU A 201 2.49 -13.32 -33.56
C GLU A 201 1.95 -12.43 -32.43
N ALA A 202 2.64 -12.39 -31.29
CA ALA A 202 2.19 -11.71 -30.07
C ALA A 202 2.82 -10.32 -29.87
#